data_AF-A0A927PBU5-F1
#
_entry.id   AF-A0A927PBU5-F1
#
_cell.length_a   1.000
_cell.length_b   1.000
_cell.length_c   1.000
_cell.angle_alpha   90.00
_cell.angle_beta   90.00
_cell.angle_gamma   90.00
#
_symmetry.space_group_name_H-M   'P 1'
#
loop_
_entity.id
_entity.type
_entity.pdbx_description
1 polymer ?
#
loop_
_entity_poly.entity_id
_entity_poly.type
_entity_poly.pdbx_seq_one_letter_code
_entity_poly.pdbx_strand_id
1 'polypeptide(L)' 'MADRYYGPNDIMEIMSVSRATANRIMHMFEQRGELFHRGRLLRVSSKAFDRWVKEETDHTTEIMLKRRRILGQ' A
#
# COMPACT_ATOMS: atom_id res chain seq x y z
N MET A 1 19.28 -0.33 11.95
CA MET A 1 18.63 -0.71 10.68
C MET A 1 18.25 0.58 9.97
N ALA A 2 18.77 0.84 8.78
CA ALA A 2 18.47 2.08 8.06
C ALA A 2 16.97 2.18 7.77
N ASP A 3 16.31 3.27 8.19
CA ASP A 3 14.92 3.52 7.82
C ASP A 3 14.85 3.72 6.30
N ARG A 4 14.40 2.69 5.59
CA ARG A 4 14.25 2.69 4.13
C ARG A 4 12.93 3.35 3.79
N TYR A 5 12.94 4.24 2.80
CA TYR A 5 11.77 5.00 2.37
C TYR A 5 11.46 4.69 0.91
N TYR A 6 10.18 4.44 0.62
CA TYR A 6 9.69 4.13 -0.72
C TYR A 6 8.99 5.33 -1.33
N GLY A 7 9.34 5.65 -2.56
CA GLY A 7 8.60 6.56 -3.42
C GLY A 7 7.61 5.81 -4.32
N PRO A 8 6.92 6.53 -5.22
CA PRO A 8 5.95 5.93 -6.12
C PRO A 8 6.61 4.91 -7.08
N ASN A 9 7.86 5.13 -7.51
CA ASN A 9 8.56 4.17 -8.36
C ASN A 9 8.88 2.87 -7.63
N ASP A 10 9.33 2.94 -6.39
CA ASP A 10 9.59 1.75 -5.57
C ASP A 10 8.30 0.93 -5.37
N ILE A 11 7.16 1.60 -5.14
CA ILE A 11 5.86 0.93 -5.00
C ILE A 11 5.44 0.23 -6.29
N MET A 12 5.68 0.85 -7.46
CA MET A 12 5.41 0.20 -8.74
C MET A 12 6.21 -1.09 -8.89
N GLU A 13 7.51 -1.07 -8.57
CA GLU A 13 8.37 -2.25 -8.68
C GLU A 13 7.99 -3.33 -7.65
N ILE A 14 7.81 -2.95 -6.39
CA ILE A 14 7.50 -3.88 -5.29
C ILE A 14 6.14 -4.56 -5.50
N MET A 15 5.12 -3.80 -5.88
CA MET A 15 3.76 -4.34 -6.05
C MET A 15 3.45 -4.76 -7.48
N SER A 16 4.37 -4.52 -8.43
CA SER A 16 4.11 -4.71 -9.88
C SER A 16 2.80 -4.04 -10.33
N VAL A 17 2.61 -2.77 -9.94
CA VAL A 17 1.41 -1.98 -10.27
C VAL A 17 1.73 -0.80 -11.18
N SER A 18 0.71 -0.33 -11.90
CA SER A 18 0.81 0.88 -12.71
C SER A 18 1.11 2.13 -11.86
N ARG A 19 1.74 3.13 -12.49
CA ARG A 19 2.03 4.43 -11.87
C ARG A 19 0.80 5.11 -11.25
N ALA A 20 -0.36 5.00 -11.91
CA ALA A 20 -1.61 5.56 -11.39
C ALA A 20 -2.01 4.90 -10.06
N THR A 21 -1.88 3.57 -9.95
CA THR A 21 -2.13 2.81 -8.73
C THR A 21 -1.13 3.18 -7.64
N ALA A 22 0.16 3.25 -7.96
CA ALA A 22 1.19 3.67 -7.02
C ALA A 22 0.92 5.09 -6.48
N ASN A 23 0.57 6.06 -7.34
CA ASN A 23 0.18 7.40 -6.90
C ASN A 23 -1.06 7.39 -6.00
N ARG A 24 -2.06 6.56 -6.30
CA ARG A 24 -3.25 6.40 -5.46
C ARG A 24 -2.91 5.85 -4.07
N ILE A 25 -1.98 4.90 -4.00
CA ILE A 25 -1.44 4.38 -2.74
C ILE A 25 -0.70 5.47 -1.98
N MET A 26 0.12 6.28 -2.65
CA MET A 26 0.81 7.42 -2.02
C MET A 26 -0.19 8.44 -1.44
N HIS A 27 -1.26 8.77 -2.17
CA HIS A 27 -2.34 9.64 -1.65
C HIS A 27 -3.08 9.00 -0.47
N MET A 28 -3.20 7.68 -0.41
CA MET A 28 -3.77 7.01 0.75
C MET A 28 -2.89 7.21 1.99
N PHE A 29 -1.57 7.04 1.86
CA PHE A 29 -0.63 7.31 2.94
C PHE A 29 -0.61 8.79 3.34
N GLU A 30 -0.83 9.71 2.39
CA GLU A 30 -1.00 11.15 2.65
C GLU A 30 -2.20 11.40 3.56
N GLN A 31 -3.36 10.82 3.23
CA GLN A 31 -4.59 10.96 4.02
C GLN A 31 -4.47 10.38 5.43
N ARG A 32 -3.63 9.36 5.61
CA ARG A 32 -3.35 8.73 6.92
C ARG A 32 -2.32 9.50 7.76
N GLY A 33 -1.69 10.54 7.21
CA GLY A 33 -0.61 11.28 7.88
C GLY A 33 0.71 10.53 7.98
N GLU A 34 0.87 9.43 7.24
CA GLU A 34 2.08 8.58 7.24
C GLU A 34 3.02 8.88 6.06
N LEU A 35 2.67 9.88 5.25
CA LEU A 35 3.46 10.31 4.11
C LEU A 35 4.40 11.46 4.48
N PHE A 36 5.70 11.24 4.26
CA PHE A 36 6.70 12.28 4.40
C PHE A 36 6.74 13.12 3.13
N HIS A 37 6.41 14.40 3.30
CA HIS A 37 6.54 15.44 2.28
C HIS A 37 7.85 16.18 2.47
N ARG A 38 8.78 16.05 1.51
CA ARG A 38 9.94 16.94 1.41
C ARG A 38 9.94 17.62 0.05
N GLY A 39 9.23 18.75 -0.05
CA GLY A 39 9.01 19.46 -1.32
C GLY A 39 8.17 18.61 -2.27
N ARG A 40 8.73 18.26 -3.44
CA ARG A 40 8.09 17.37 -4.43
C ARG A 40 8.28 15.87 -4.16
N LEU A 41 9.08 15.51 -3.17
CA LEU A 41 9.36 14.11 -2.85
C LEU A 41 8.31 13.59 -1.87
N LEU A 42 7.49 12.67 -2.37
CA LEU A 42 6.56 11.86 -1.61
C LEU A 42 7.27 10.58 -1.20
N ARG A 43 7.38 10.32 0.11
CA ARG A 43 7.99 9.08 0.61
C ARG A 43 7.20 8.47 1.75
N VAL A 44 7.00 7.15 1.70
CA VAL A 44 6.46 6.36 2.80
C VAL A 44 7.57 5.58 3.48
N SER A 45 7.51 5.43 4.80
CA SER A 45 8.47 4.56 5.49
C SER A 45 8.20 3.09 5.15
N SER A 46 9.26 2.30 4.99
CA SER A 46 9.15 0.86 4.73
C SER A 46 8.34 0.12 5.79
N LYS A 47 8.40 0.57 7.05
CA LYS A 47 7.62 0.01 8.17
C LYS A 47 6.12 0.27 8.00
N ALA A 48 5.73 1.52 7.70
CA ALA A 48 4.34 1.87 7.46
C ALA A 48 3.78 1.13 6.23
N PHE A 49 4.60 1.02 5.18
CA PHE A 49 4.25 0.27 3.98
C PHE A 49 4.06 -1.22 4.25
N ASP A 50 5.00 -1.90 4.92
CA ASP A 50 4.89 -3.33 5.26
C ASP A 50 3.69 -3.63 6.15
N ARG A 51 3.43 -2.75 7.13
CA ARG A 51 2.24 -2.83 7.96
C ARG A 51 0.96 -2.74 7.12
N TRP A 52 0.87 -1.74 6.25
CA TRP A 52 -0.29 -1.56 5.37
C TRP A 52 -0.49 -2.77 4.44
N VAL A 53 0.58 -3.31 3.86
CA VAL A 53 0.50 -4.52 3.01
C VAL A 53 -0.05 -5.70 3.79
N LYS A 54 0.38 -5.90 5.04
CA LYS A 54 -0.15 -6.95 5.92
C LYS A 54 -1.64 -6.73 6.21
N GLU A 55 -2.04 -5.51 6.52
CA GLU A 55 -3.44 -5.15 6.77
C GLU A 55 -4.32 -5.39 5.52
N GLU A 56 -3.87 -5.00 4.32
CA GLU A 56 -4.61 -5.21 3.07
C GLU A 56 -4.65 -6.69 2.65
N THR A 57 -3.59 -7.45 2.90
CA THR A 57 -3.56 -8.89 2.57
C THR A 57 -4.53 -9.66 3.46
N ASP A 58 -4.61 -9.32 4.74
CA ASP A 58 -5.58 -9.89 5.68
C ASP A 58 -7.02 -9.55 5.24
N HIS A 59 -7.27 -8.29 4.89
CA HIS A 59 -8.57 -7.82 4.41
C HIS A 59 -8.97 -8.47 3.07
N THR A 60 -8.02 -8.64 2.15
CA THR A 60 -8.27 -9.27 0.84
C THR A 60 -8.55 -10.76 0.98
N THR A 61 -7.85 -11.44 1.89
CA THR A 61 -8.12 -12.85 2.21
C THR A 61 -9.52 -13.00 2.80
N GLU A 62 -9.93 -12.09 3.68
CA GLU A 62 -11.28 -12.11 4.25
C GLU A 62 -12.38 -11.82 3.21
N ILE A 63 -12.16 -10.87 2.29
CA ILE A 63 -13.09 -10.59 1.19
C ILE A 63 -13.19 -11.78 0.21
N MET A 64 -12.06 -12.43 -0.11
CA MET A 64 -12.04 -13.61 -0.99
C MET A 64 -12.73 -14.81 -0.33
N LEU A 65 -12.54 -15.02 0.98
CA LEU A 65 -13.22 -16.06 1.76
C LEU A 65 -14.73 -15.79 1.90
N LYS A 66 -15.14 -14.52 2.07
CA LYS A 66 -16.56 -14.13 2.10
C LYS A 66 -17.24 -14.35 0.74
N ARG A 67 -16.57 -14.06 -0.38
CA ARG A 67 -17.14 -14.29 -1.73
C ARG A 67 -17.31 -15.76 -2.09
N ARG A 68 -16.44 -16.65 -1.61
CA ARG A 68 -16.57 -18.10 -1.83
C ARG A 68 -17.76 -18.74 -1.10
N ARG A 69 -18.29 -18.10 -0.06
CA ARG A 69 -19.39 -18.65 0.75
C ARG A 69 -20.80 -18.35 0.19
N ILE A 70 -20.91 -17.44 -0.79
CA ILE A 70 -22.21 -16.95 -1.31
C ILE A 70 -22.63 -17.70 -2.58
N LEU A 71 -21.72 -18.42 -3.25
CA LEU A 71 -21.99 -19.19 -4.48
C LEU A 71 -22.12 -20.70 -4.24
N GLY A 72 -22.38 -21.13 -3.00
CA GLY A 72 -22.46 -22.53 -2.60
C GLY A 72 -23.80 -22.91 -1.95
N GLN A 73 -24.92 -22.43 -2.49
CA GLN A 73 -26.25 -23.01 -2.27
C GLN A 73 -26.87 -23.40 -3.61
#